data_AF-A0A160FEL9-F1
#
_entry.id   AF-A0A160FEL9-F1
#
_cell.length_a   1.000
_cell.length_b   1.000
_cell.length_c   1.000
_cell.angle_alpha   90.00
_cell.angle_beta   90.00
_cell.angle_gamma   90.00
#
_symmetry.space_group_name_H-M   'P 1'
#
loop_
_entity.id
_entity.type
_entity.pdbx_description
1 polymer ?
#
loop_
_entity_poly.entity_id
_entity_poly.type
_entity_poly.pdbx_seq_one_letter_code
_entity_poly.pdbx_strand_id
1 'polypeptide(L)'
;MKDFLQLTPIQQNILVASIMGDGEITKIYRNSRRKNHSYREHFGIQQEEYRKWKISFFNEFLYITPKSQCVRSRSMPLFTSLYPHFYREDGTKQIPLSLLSYCTLPHFLAVLYMDDGSLCISSRVNKRKKRIYLTPHIYLYLQCYSHNELQQLQRHILKHFHIAFQLSQRKDGQGMILKTTCVKDTFLFLHIIFNVTNTCPSMHYKTNWNERLKLESMKWKHKYPNFDIVVSSSERYKPYSSEEIKLIKQMKQNGMSIKEIASALQRSYWSIVYKWREIQRYDI
;
A
#
# COMPACT_ATOMS: atom_id res chain seq x y z
N MET A 1 24.81 -10.76 -9.26
CA MET A 1 23.65 -11.58 -9.69
C MET A 1 23.71 -13.05 -9.25
N LYS A 2 24.80 -13.80 -9.45
CA LYS A 2 24.89 -15.24 -9.06
C LYS A 2 24.40 -15.52 -7.63
N ASP A 3 24.91 -14.78 -6.65
CA ASP A 3 24.55 -14.96 -5.24
C ASP A 3 23.08 -14.61 -4.94
N PHE A 4 22.53 -13.61 -5.64
CA PHE A 4 21.12 -13.23 -5.49
C PHE A 4 20.17 -14.34 -5.97
N LEU A 5 20.55 -15.02 -7.05
CA LEU A 5 19.78 -16.15 -7.59
C LEU A 5 19.83 -17.40 -6.71
N GLN A 6 20.77 -17.47 -5.75
CA GLN A 6 20.82 -18.55 -4.75
C GLN A 6 19.88 -18.30 -3.56
N LEU A 7 19.40 -17.07 -3.39
CA LEU A 7 18.38 -16.76 -2.38
C LEU A 7 17.05 -17.39 -2.79
N THR A 8 16.27 -17.82 -1.81
CA THR A 8 14.90 -18.28 -2.07
C THR A 8 14.04 -17.13 -2.63
N PRO A 9 12.96 -17.42 -3.36
CA PRO A 9 12.06 -16.38 -3.85
C PRO A 9 11.54 -15.45 -2.73
N ILE A 10 11.25 -15.97 -1.55
CA ILE A 10 10.84 -15.17 -0.39
C ILE A 10 11.97 -14.20 0.02
N GLN A 11 13.19 -14.72 0.19
CA GLN A 11 14.36 -13.90 0.54
C GLN A 11 14.64 -12.83 -0.51
N GLN A 12 14.50 -13.13 -1.81
CA GLN A 12 14.66 -12.16 -2.89
C GLN A 12 13.64 -11.01 -2.75
N ASN A 13 12.36 -11.35 -2.56
CA ASN A 13 11.28 -10.37 -2.40
C ASN A 13 11.50 -9.47 -1.17
N ILE A 14 11.83 -10.08 -0.02
CA ILE A 14 12.08 -9.35 1.22
C ILE A 14 13.32 -8.49 1.09
N LEU A 15 14.41 -9.00 0.52
CA LEU A 15 15.67 -8.27 0.43
C LEU A 15 15.54 -7.05 -0.48
N VAL A 16 14.91 -7.21 -1.65
CA VAL A 16 14.67 -6.09 -2.56
C VAL A 16 13.77 -5.05 -1.91
N ALA A 17 12.67 -5.45 -1.28
CA ALA A 17 11.77 -4.53 -0.58
C ALA A 17 12.48 -3.81 0.57
N SER A 18 13.31 -4.52 1.35
CA SER A 18 14.03 -3.94 2.50
C SER A 18 15.05 -2.91 2.04
N ILE A 19 15.81 -3.21 0.98
CA ILE A 19 16.76 -2.23 0.41
C ILE A 19 15.99 -1.09 -0.24
N MET A 20 14.81 -1.30 -0.81
CA MET A 20 13.99 -0.19 -1.33
C MET A 20 13.47 0.72 -0.22
N GLY A 21 13.08 0.14 0.92
CA GLY A 21 12.59 0.87 2.09
C GLY A 21 13.72 1.42 2.96
N ASP A 22 13.69 1.04 4.24
CA ASP A 22 14.59 1.55 5.28
C ASP A 22 16.05 1.09 5.15
N GLY A 23 16.30 0.03 4.38
CA GLY A 23 17.62 -0.55 4.18
C GLY A 23 18.49 0.22 3.19
N GLU A 24 19.80 0.07 3.37
CA GLU A 24 20.83 0.57 2.46
C GLU A 24 21.91 -0.48 2.17
N ILE A 25 22.54 -0.37 1.00
CA ILE A 25 23.81 -1.03 0.73
C ILE A 25 24.93 -0.01 0.97
N THR A 26 25.84 -0.32 1.90
CA THR A 26 26.89 0.61 2.31
C THR A 26 27.93 0.82 1.20
N LYS A 27 28.31 2.07 0.94
CA LYS A 27 29.42 2.43 0.03
C LYS A 27 30.77 1.91 0.53
N ILE A 28 31.69 1.63 -0.39
CA ILE A 28 33.11 1.42 -0.09
C ILE A 28 33.82 2.77 -0.24
N TYR A 29 34.30 3.32 0.87
CA TYR A 29 35.01 4.60 0.87
C TYR A 29 36.46 4.46 0.36
N ARG A 30 37.01 5.54 -0.19
CA ARG A 30 38.44 5.65 -0.50
C ARG A 30 39.25 5.35 0.77
N ASN A 31 40.21 4.42 0.67
CA ASN A 31 41.01 3.86 1.78
C ASN A 31 40.32 2.81 2.68
N SER A 32 39.12 2.34 2.33
CA SER A 32 38.52 1.21 3.03
C SER A 32 39.28 -0.09 2.72
N ARG A 33 39.56 -0.90 3.76
CA ARG A 33 40.08 -2.27 3.57
C ARG A 33 39.00 -3.25 3.07
N ARG A 34 37.74 -2.82 3.02
CA ARG A 34 36.61 -3.65 2.61
C ARG A 34 36.63 -3.84 1.10
N LYS A 35 36.64 -5.09 0.66
CA LYS A 35 36.50 -5.45 -0.76
C LYS A 35 35.04 -5.50 -1.22
N ASN A 36 34.11 -5.69 -0.29
CA ASN A 36 32.70 -5.88 -0.58
C ASN A 36 31.79 -4.91 0.20
N HIS A 37 30.65 -4.61 -0.41
CA HIS A 37 29.57 -3.86 0.23
C HIS A 37 28.87 -4.74 1.28
N SER A 38 28.05 -4.13 2.13
CA SER A 38 27.22 -4.80 3.13
C SER A 38 25.86 -4.15 3.19
N TYR A 39 24.89 -4.86 3.74
CA TYR A 39 23.61 -4.30 4.15
C TYR A 39 23.72 -3.54 5.45
N ARG A 40 22.97 -2.45 5.57
CA ARG A 40 22.71 -1.75 6.83
C ARG A 40 21.29 -1.24 6.83
N GLU A 41 20.67 -1.25 8.00
CA GLU A 41 19.35 -0.65 8.20
C GLU A 41 19.25 -0.17 9.65
N HIS A 42 19.04 1.13 9.82
CA HIS A 42 18.84 1.73 11.13
C HIS A 42 17.38 1.59 11.56
N PHE A 43 17.14 1.46 12.87
CA PHE A 43 15.79 1.38 13.40
C PHE A 43 15.70 1.98 14.81
N GLY A 44 14.52 2.43 15.19
CA GLY A 44 14.23 2.83 16.56
C GLY A 44 13.81 1.63 17.42
N ILE A 45 14.02 1.69 18.74
CA ILE A 45 13.73 0.58 19.66
C ILE A 45 12.32 -0.03 19.50
N GLN A 46 11.31 0.79 19.20
CA GLN A 46 9.92 0.33 18.99
C GLN A 46 9.75 -0.57 17.76
N GLN A 47 10.70 -0.54 16.82
CA GLN A 47 10.70 -1.34 15.60
C GLN A 47 11.54 -2.63 15.74
N GLU A 48 12.17 -2.87 16.89
CA GLU A 48 13.11 -4.00 17.05
C GLU A 48 12.44 -5.35 16.75
N GLU A 49 11.22 -5.58 17.25
CA GLU A 49 10.48 -6.83 16.99
C GLU A 49 10.17 -7.03 15.51
N TYR A 50 9.86 -5.94 14.79
CA TYR A 50 9.70 -6.00 13.34
C TYR A 50 11.02 -6.34 12.64
N ARG A 51 12.14 -5.80 13.10
CA ARG A 51 13.46 -6.15 12.54
C ARG A 51 13.82 -7.61 12.81
N LYS A 52 13.56 -8.13 14.01
CA LYS A 52 13.72 -9.56 14.35
C LYS A 52 12.89 -10.45 13.42
N TRP A 53 11.62 -10.10 13.24
CA TRP A 53 10.73 -10.78 12.30
C TRP A 53 11.31 -10.77 10.88
N LYS A 54 11.75 -9.60 10.39
CA LYS A 54 12.28 -9.46 9.02
C LYS A 54 13.57 -10.25 8.80
N ILE A 55 14.49 -10.27 9.76
CA ILE A 55 15.74 -11.03 9.63
C ILE A 55 15.54 -12.54 9.75
N SER A 56 14.46 -13.00 10.40
CA SER A 56 14.19 -14.44 10.58
C SER A 56 14.04 -15.21 9.25
N PHE A 57 13.74 -14.50 8.16
CA PHE A 57 13.67 -15.07 6.81
C PHE A 57 15.05 -15.32 6.17
N PHE A 58 16.12 -14.78 6.75
CA PHE A 58 17.47 -14.88 6.22
C PHE A 58 18.28 -15.79 7.14
N ASN A 59 18.80 -16.89 6.60
CA ASN A 59 19.61 -17.89 7.30
C ASN A 59 20.93 -17.28 7.81
N GLU A 60 20.84 -16.45 8.85
CA GLU A 60 21.91 -15.83 9.64
C GLU A 60 22.80 -14.78 8.94
N PHE A 61 22.63 -14.50 7.65
CA PHE A 61 23.48 -13.48 7.01
C PHE A 61 23.06 -12.02 7.28
N LEU A 62 21.85 -11.81 7.81
CA LEU A 62 21.43 -10.56 8.43
C LEU A 62 21.34 -10.74 9.95
N TYR A 63 21.85 -9.77 10.70
CA TYR A 63 21.85 -9.81 12.16
C TYR A 63 21.64 -8.42 12.76
N ILE A 64 21.05 -8.38 13.96
CA ILE A 64 20.86 -7.14 14.72
C ILE A 64 22.11 -6.85 15.55
N THR A 65 22.52 -5.59 15.59
CA THR A 65 23.52 -5.06 16.51
C THR A 65 22.81 -4.17 17.54
N PRO A 66 22.46 -4.69 18.74
CA PRO A 66 21.58 -3.98 19.68
C PRO A 66 22.13 -2.62 20.11
N LYS A 67 23.44 -2.53 20.37
CA LYS A 67 24.13 -1.29 20.79
C LYS A 67 23.93 -0.13 19.83
N SER A 68 23.78 -0.41 18.53
CA SER A 68 23.62 0.62 17.50
C SER A 68 22.24 0.63 16.86
N GLN A 69 21.30 -0.20 17.34
CA GLN A 69 19.95 -0.37 16.77
C GLN A 69 19.99 -0.47 15.23
N CYS A 70 20.81 -1.41 14.74
CA CYS A 70 21.03 -1.64 13.31
C CYS A 70 20.84 -3.10 12.95
N VAL A 71 20.15 -3.38 11.85
CA VAL A 71 20.34 -4.63 11.11
C VAL A 71 21.55 -4.47 10.21
N ARG A 72 22.41 -5.48 10.14
CA ARG A 72 23.64 -5.49 9.35
C ARG A 72 23.83 -6.83 8.68
N SER A 73 24.64 -6.84 7.63
CA SER A 73 25.27 -8.04 7.11
C SER A 73 26.79 -7.96 7.25
N ARG A 74 27.46 -9.11 7.09
CA ARG A 74 28.88 -9.13 6.75
C ARG A 74 29.09 -8.49 5.37
N SER A 75 30.31 -8.03 5.10
CA SER A 75 30.68 -7.62 3.74
C SER A 75 30.71 -8.84 2.83
N MET A 76 29.92 -8.85 1.75
CA MET A 76 29.83 -10.02 0.87
C MET A 76 29.56 -9.67 -0.60
N PRO A 77 29.97 -10.54 -1.56
CA PRO A 77 29.85 -10.24 -2.98
C PRO A 77 28.40 -10.00 -3.44
N LEU A 78 27.41 -10.63 -2.80
CA LEU A 78 25.99 -10.37 -2.99
C LEU A 78 25.68 -8.86 -3.04
N PHE A 79 26.04 -8.12 -1.99
CA PHE A 79 25.73 -6.69 -1.87
C PHE A 79 26.54 -5.83 -2.84
N THR A 80 27.80 -6.21 -3.12
CA THR A 80 28.59 -5.55 -4.16
C THR A 80 27.91 -5.69 -5.52
N SER A 81 27.37 -6.88 -5.81
CA SER A 81 26.68 -7.14 -7.07
C SER A 81 25.31 -6.48 -7.16
N LEU A 82 24.64 -6.26 -6.02
CA LEU A 82 23.33 -5.59 -5.96
C LEU A 82 23.45 -4.06 -6.01
N TYR A 83 24.54 -3.47 -5.50
CA TYR A 83 24.72 -2.02 -5.41
C TYR A 83 24.34 -1.25 -6.70
N PRO A 84 24.82 -1.59 -7.91
CA PRO A 84 24.48 -0.83 -9.12
C PRO A 84 23.00 -0.91 -9.51
N HIS A 85 22.24 -1.88 -9.00
CA HIS A 85 20.80 -1.95 -9.24
C HIS A 85 20.01 -0.94 -8.39
N PHE A 86 20.51 -0.59 -7.22
CA PHE A 86 19.81 0.29 -6.26
C PHE A 86 20.38 1.70 -6.22
N TYR A 87 21.58 1.93 -6.76
CA TYR A 87 22.24 3.23 -6.69
C TYR A 87 22.80 3.62 -8.05
N ARG A 88 22.57 4.87 -8.44
CA ARG A 88 23.19 5.52 -9.60
C ARG A 88 24.67 5.84 -9.31
N GLU A 89 25.40 6.28 -10.33
CA GLU A 89 26.84 6.62 -10.19
C GLU A 89 27.09 7.76 -9.19
N ASP A 90 26.17 8.72 -9.09
CA ASP A 90 26.18 9.80 -8.09
C ASP A 90 25.83 9.29 -6.67
N GLY A 91 25.44 8.02 -6.54
CA GLY A 91 25.01 7.38 -5.31
C GLY A 91 23.57 7.68 -4.91
N THR A 92 22.78 8.29 -5.79
CA THR A 92 21.34 8.48 -5.59
C THR A 92 20.62 7.14 -5.69
N LYS A 93 19.73 6.87 -4.74
CA LYS A 93 18.93 5.63 -4.69
C LYS A 93 17.94 5.59 -5.87
N GLN A 94 17.79 4.43 -6.50
CA GLN A 94 16.90 4.21 -7.62
C GLN A 94 16.10 2.92 -7.43
N ILE A 95 14.92 2.83 -8.06
CA ILE A 95 14.14 1.60 -8.03
C ILE A 95 14.88 0.55 -8.88
N PRO A 96 15.13 -0.66 -8.35
CA PRO A 96 15.88 -1.69 -9.06
C PRO A 96 15.01 -2.37 -10.13
N LEU A 97 14.74 -1.67 -11.23
CA LEU A 97 13.82 -2.12 -12.28
C LEU A 97 14.15 -3.52 -12.82
N SER A 98 15.44 -3.82 -12.94
CA SER A 98 15.94 -5.14 -13.38
C SER A 98 15.71 -6.28 -12.37
N LEU A 99 15.41 -5.96 -11.11
CA LEU A 99 15.11 -6.93 -10.06
C LEU A 99 13.61 -7.05 -9.76
N LEU A 100 12.77 -6.15 -10.28
CA LEU A 100 11.32 -6.19 -10.03
C LEU A 100 10.66 -7.47 -10.57
N SER A 101 11.21 -8.09 -11.63
CA SER A 101 10.70 -9.37 -12.14
C SER A 101 10.72 -10.51 -11.12
N TYR A 102 11.59 -10.43 -10.10
CA TYR A 102 11.64 -11.39 -8.99
C TYR A 102 10.68 -11.01 -7.85
N CYS A 103 10.14 -9.80 -7.86
CA CYS A 103 9.35 -9.19 -6.79
C CYS A 103 7.85 -9.40 -6.97
N THR A 104 7.42 -10.66 -7.10
CA THR A 104 6.03 -11.03 -7.42
C THR A 104 5.28 -11.68 -6.27
N LEU A 105 5.92 -11.88 -5.11
CA LEU A 105 5.28 -12.49 -3.94
C LEU A 105 4.72 -11.42 -2.99
N PRO A 106 3.68 -11.75 -2.20
CA PRO A 106 3.12 -10.81 -1.21
C PRO A 106 4.14 -10.25 -0.21
N HIS A 107 5.23 -11.00 0.05
CA HIS A 107 6.35 -10.58 0.90
C HIS A 107 6.98 -9.26 0.45
N PHE A 108 7.05 -9.01 -0.86
CA PHE A 108 7.57 -7.75 -1.40
C PHE A 108 6.70 -6.56 -0.97
N LEU A 109 5.39 -6.64 -1.21
CA LEU A 109 4.45 -5.59 -0.80
C LEU A 109 4.41 -5.43 0.72
N ALA A 110 4.39 -6.54 1.47
CA ALA A 110 4.32 -6.54 2.91
C ALA A 110 5.49 -5.78 3.54
N VAL A 111 6.73 -6.09 3.13
CA VAL A 111 7.93 -5.44 3.67
C VAL A 111 8.01 -3.99 3.24
N LEU A 112 7.79 -3.69 1.96
CA LEU A 112 7.83 -2.32 1.46
C LEU A 112 6.81 -1.42 2.19
N TYR A 113 5.64 -1.96 2.51
CA TYR A 113 4.60 -1.28 3.27
C TYR A 113 4.89 -1.17 4.77
N MET A 114 5.48 -2.18 5.38
CA MET A 114 5.81 -2.12 6.79
C MET A 114 6.94 -1.12 7.07
N ASP A 115 7.93 -1.03 6.17
CA ASP A 115 8.98 -0.01 6.18
C ASP A 115 8.38 1.38 5.87
N ASP A 116 7.98 1.63 4.61
CA ASP A 116 7.63 2.97 4.11
C ASP A 116 6.13 3.23 3.91
N GLY A 117 5.26 2.37 4.44
CA GLY A 117 3.81 2.48 4.26
C GLY A 117 3.04 2.97 5.48
N SER A 118 1.78 3.35 5.25
CA SER A 118 0.80 3.64 6.30
C SER A 118 -0.65 3.37 5.89
N LEU A 119 -1.44 2.89 6.86
CA LEU A 119 -2.89 2.76 6.77
C LEU A 119 -3.52 4.04 7.31
N CYS A 120 -3.81 4.94 6.38
CA CYS A 120 -4.46 6.22 6.65
C CYS A 120 -5.98 6.06 6.64
N ILE A 121 -6.66 6.75 7.55
CA ILE A 121 -8.12 6.83 7.56
C ILE A 121 -8.50 8.29 7.36
N SER A 122 -9.08 8.60 6.21
CA SER A 122 -9.67 9.91 5.99
C SER A 122 -11.06 9.96 6.62
N SER A 123 -11.41 11.10 7.21
CA SER A 123 -12.66 11.28 7.94
C SER A 123 -13.48 12.41 7.34
N ARG A 124 -14.80 12.21 7.22
CA ARG A 124 -15.76 13.28 6.88
C ARG A 124 -16.86 13.34 7.93
N VAL A 125 -16.95 14.46 8.64
CA VAL A 125 -17.99 14.69 9.66
C VAL A 125 -19.22 15.33 9.02
N ASN A 126 -20.36 14.67 9.14
CA ASN A 126 -21.67 15.22 8.78
C ASN A 126 -22.45 15.56 10.07
N LYS A 127 -22.38 16.83 10.47
CA LYS A 127 -23.04 17.32 11.69
C LYS A 127 -24.56 17.19 11.64
N ARG A 128 -25.19 17.44 10.48
CA ARG A 128 -26.66 17.37 10.32
C ARG A 128 -27.20 15.97 10.56
N LYS A 129 -26.52 14.95 10.03
CA LYS A 129 -26.90 13.55 10.19
C LYS A 129 -26.27 12.87 11.41
N LYS A 130 -25.51 13.61 12.22
CA LYS A 130 -24.68 13.08 13.32
C LYS A 130 -23.87 11.83 12.90
N ARG A 131 -23.22 11.88 11.73
CA ARG A 131 -22.45 10.76 11.15
C ARG A 131 -21.02 11.13 10.84
N ILE A 132 -20.09 10.22 11.10
CA ILE A 132 -18.67 10.33 10.74
C ILE A 132 -18.37 9.22 9.75
N TYR A 133 -17.98 9.60 8.53
CA TYR A 133 -17.58 8.65 7.51
C TYR A 133 -16.07 8.44 7.57
N LEU A 134 -15.64 7.18 7.67
CA LEU A 134 -14.23 6.80 7.69
C LEU A 134 -13.88 6.04 6.41
N THR A 135 -12.87 6.49 5.69
CA THR A 135 -12.43 5.87 4.43
C THR A 135 -10.96 5.48 4.52
N PRO A 136 -10.61 4.20 4.35
CA PRO A 136 -9.24 3.75 4.46
C PRO A 136 -8.46 3.90 3.16
N HIS A 137 -7.16 4.17 3.31
CA HIS A 137 -6.21 4.36 2.22
C HIS A 137 -4.86 3.77 2.60
N ILE A 138 -4.22 3.09 1.66
CA ILE A 138 -2.81 2.71 1.76
C ILE A 138 -1.98 3.83 1.13
N TYR A 139 -0.96 4.26 1.85
CA TYR A 139 0.07 5.17 1.38
C TYR A 139 1.41 4.43 1.39
N LEU A 140 2.22 4.64 0.35
CA LEU A 140 3.63 4.23 0.29
C LEU A 140 4.49 5.50 0.09
N TYR A 141 5.23 5.87 1.13
CA TYR A 141 6.05 7.09 1.23
C TYR A 141 7.40 6.92 0.56
N LEU A 142 7.35 6.70 -0.75
CA LEU A 142 8.50 6.41 -1.60
C LEU A 142 9.07 7.68 -2.26
N GLN A 143 9.00 8.82 -1.56
CA GLN A 143 9.41 10.13 -2.11
C GLN A 143 10.92 10.26 -2.38
N CYS A 144 11.74 9.27 -2.04
CA CYS A 144 13.14 9.24 -2.45
C CYS A 144 13.34 8.85 -3.92
N TYR A 145 12.31 8.31 -4.60
CA TYR A 145 12.36 7.92 -6.00
C TYR A 145 11.68 8.93 -6.92
N SER A 146 12.10 8.95 -8.19
CA SER A 146 11.54 9.86 -9.18
C SER A 146 10.14 9.45 -9.63
N HIS A 147 9.42 10.39 -10.24
CA HIS A 147 8.11 10.15 -10.82
C HIS A 147 8.09 8.98 -11.80
N ASN A 148 9.07 8.89 -12.70
CA ASN A 148 9.16 7.81 -13.69
C ASN A 148 9.36 6.45 -13.02
N GLU A 149 10.23 6.37 -12.01
CA GLU A 149 10.46 5.14 -11.27
C GLU A 149 9.20 4.69 -10.53
N LEU A 150 8.50 5.62 -9.86
CA LEU A 150 7.25 5.32 -9.17
C LEU A 150 6.14 4.87 -10.14
N GLN A 151 6.08 5.41 -11.37
CA GLN A 151 5.19 4.90 -12.41
C GLN A 151 5.51 3.45 -12.79
N GLN A 152 6.79 3.10 -12.88
CA GLN A 152 7.19 1.73 -13.20
C GLN A 152 6.84 0.77 -12.06
N LEU A 153 7.08 1.17 -10.80
CA LEU A 153 6.65 0.40 -9.64
C LEU A 153 5.12 0.25 -9.58
N GLN A 154 4.37 1.33 -9.85
CA GLN A 154 2.90 1.29 -9.92
C GLN A 154 2.42 0.26 -10.96
N ARG A 155 3.00 0.25 -12.17
CA ARG A 155 2.68 -0.73 -13.22
C ARG A 155 3.01 -2.16 -12.80
N HIS A 156 4.16 -2.36 -12.16
CA HIS A 156 4.56 -3.66 -11.61
C HIS A 156 3.54 -4.16 -10.58
N ILE A 157 3.16 -3.30 -9.63
CA ILE A 157 2.19 -3.65 -8.60
C ILE A 157 0.82 -3.99 -9.20
N LEU A 158 0.35 -3.20 -10.16
CA LEU A 158 -0.90 -3.45 -10.87
C LEU A 158 -0.86 -4.80 -11.62
N LYS A 159 0.24 -5.09 -12.31
CA LYS A 159 0.39 -6.31 -13.11
C LYS A 159 0.37 -7.58 -12.25
N HIS A 160 1.07 -7.57 -11.12
CA HIS A 160 1.32 -8.78 -10.34
C HIS A 160 0.38 -8.95 -9.13
N PHE A 161 -0.18 -7.87 -8.60
CA PHE A 161 -1.05 -7.91 -7.43
C PHE A 161 -2.45 -7.37 -7.71
N HIS A 162 -2.69 -6.82 -8.91
CA HIS A 162 -3.99 -6.26 -9.32
C HIS A 162 -4.47 -5.11 -8.42
N ILE A 163 -3.53 -4.36 -7.83
CA ILE A 163 -3.83 -3.20 -6.98
C ILE A 163 -3.49 -1.93 -7.75
N ALA A 164 -4.48 -1.07 -7.92
CA ALA A 164 -4.26 0.24 -8.51
C ALA A 164 -3.81 1.26 -7.44
N PHE A 165 -2.57 1.69 -7.57
CA PHE A 165 -2.07 2.89 -6.90
C PHE A 165 -2.24 4.10 -7.81
N GLN A 166 -2.24 5.30 -7.23
CA GLN A 166 -2.15 6.57 -7.93
C GLN A 166 -0.99 7.37 -7.37
N LEU A 167 -0.35 8.15 -8.24
CA LEU A 167 0.66 9.12 -7.83
C LEU A 167 -0.03 10.29 -7.13
N SER A 168 0.49 10.66 -5.97
CA SER A 168 0.00 11.80 -5.21
C SER A 168 1.17 12.72 -4.90
N GLN A 169 0.96 14.01 -5.14
CA GLN A 169 1.96 15.02 -4.82
C GLN A 169 2.15 15.16 -3.31
N ARG A 170 3.38 15.48 -2.92
CA ARG A 170 3.77 15.94 -1.58
C ARG A 170 4.82 17.05 -1.69
N LYS A 171 5.10 17.70 -0.56
CA LYS A 171 6.05 18.83 -0.45
C LYS A 171 7.48 18.38 -0.12
N ASP A 172 7.70 17.11 0.20
CA ASP A 172 8.96 16.54 0.66
C ASP A 172 9.57 15.57 -0.39
N GLY A 173 10.89 15.36 -0.29
CA GLY A 173 11.65 14.50 -1.20
C GLY A 173 11.54 14.93 -2.67
N GLN A 174 11.35 13.97 -3.57
CA GLN A 174 11.06 14.20 -4.98
C GLN A 174 9.57 14.53 -5.26
N GLY A 175 8.80 14.80 -4.20
CA GLY A 175 7.45 15.39 -4.30
C GLY A 175 6.34 14.43 -4.72
N MET A 176 6.57 13.11 -4.72
CA MET A 176 5.60 12.11 -5.16
C MET A 176 5.58 10.89 -4.24
N ILE A 177 4.38 10.33 -4.05
CA ILE A 177 4.15 9.08 -3.33
C ILE A 177 3.10 8.24 -4.06
N LEU A 178 2.95 6.97 -3.67
CA LEU A 178 1.85 6.12 -4.15
C LEU A 178 0.75 6.04 -3.10
N LYS A 179 -0.52 6.18 -3.51
CA LYS A 179 -1.69 5.94 -2.65
C LYS A 179 -2.79 5.15 -3.34
N THR A 180 -3.55 4.35 -2.60
CA THR A 180 -4.81 3.79 -3.12
C THR A 180 -5.91 4.86 -3.09
N THR A 181 -6.69 4.94 -4.16
CA THR A 181 -7.79 5.91 -4.30
C THR A 181 -9.16 5.31 -4.08
N CYS A 182 -9.30 3.99 -4.13
CA CYS A 182 -10.55 3.31 -3.85
C CYS A 182 -10.43 2.32 -2.69
N VAL A 183 -11.54 2.12 -2.00
CA VAL A 183 -11.64 1.24 -0.83
C VAL A 183 -11.40 -0.22 -1.20
N LYS A 184 -11.82 -0.63 -2.42
CA LYS A 184 -11.59 -1.98 -2.94
C LYS A 184 -10.10 -2.31 -3.00
N ASP A 185 -9.29 -1.43 -3.59
CA ASP A 185 -7.84 -1.61 -3.69
C ASP A 185 -7.16 -1.59 -2.33
N THR A 186 -7.61 -0.72 -1.41
CA THR A 186 -7.12 -0.70 -0.03
C THR A 186 -7.32 -2.04 0.68
N PHE A 187 -8.53 -2.62 0.60
CA PHE A 187 -8.80 -3.90 1.24
C PHE A 187 -8.15 -5.08 0.52
N LEU A 188 -8.07 -5.03 -0.81
CA LEU A 188 -7.32 -6.03 -1.58
C LEU A 188 -5.83 -6.02 -1.17
N PHE A 189 -5.24 -4.83 -0.99
CA PHE A 189 -3.87 -4.70 -0.49
C PHE A 189 -3.68 -5.39 0.86
N LEU A 190 -4.52 -5.05 1.84
CA LEU A 190 -4.45 -5.64 3.18
C LEU A 190 -4.67 -7.16 3.14
N HIS A 191 -5.59 -7.64 2.30
CA HIS A 191 -5.85 -9.06 2.12
C HIS A 191 -4.65 -9.82 1.55
N ILE A 192 -4.01 -9.29 0.51
CA ILE A 192 -2.84 -9.92 -0.12
C ILE A 192 -1.69 -10.08 0.86
N ILE A 193 -1.40 -9.05 1.67
CA ILE A 193 -0.27 -9.09 2.61
C ILE A 193 -0.59 -9.85 3.91
N PHE A 194 -1.87 -10.10 4.21
CA PHE A 194 -2.32 -10.62 5.50
C PHE A 194 -1.59 -11.90 5.92
N ASN A 195 -1.49 -12.88 5.01
CA ASN A 195 -0.85 -14.17 5.27
C ASN A 195 0.64 -14.05 5.58
N VAL A 196 1.29 -12.97 5.16
CA VAL A 196 2.68 -12.68 5.51
C VAL A 196 2.73 -11.94 6.85
N THR A 197 1.92 -10.89 7.00
CA THR A 197 2.04 -9.94 8.11
C THR A 197 1.42 -10.40 9.43
N ASN A 198 0.52 -11.40 9.41
CA ASN A 198 -0.11 -11.93 10.62
C ASN A 198 0.91 -12.54 11.61
N THR A 199 2.09 -12.94 11.12
CA THR A 199 3.21 -13.43 11.92
C THR A 199 4.05 -12.29 12.54
N CYS A 200 3.70 -11.02 12.30
CA CYS A 200 4.38 -9.84 12.85
C CYS A 200 3.41 -8.96 13.67
N PRO A 201 3.04 -9.35 14.90
CA PRO A 201 2.06 -8.62 15.72
C PRO A 201 2.45 -7.17 15.99
N SER A 202 3.75 -6.86 16.12
CA SER A 202 4.23 -5.49 16.35
C SER A 202 3.86 -4.51 15.24
N MET A 203 3.51 -5.00 14.04
CA MET A 203 3.11 -4.18 12.89
C MET A 203 1.60 -4.17 12.61
N HIS A 204 0.78 -4.82 13.43
CA HIS A 204 -0.68 -4.87 13.24
C HIS A 204 -1.35 -3.50 13.20
N TYR A 205 -0.78 -2.49 13.87
CA TYR A 205 -1.29 -1.12 13.77
C TYR A 205 -1.26 -0.56 12.32
N LYS A 206 -0.37 -1.07 11.45
CA LYS A 206 -0.36 -0.78 10.00
C LYS A 206 -1.12 -1.83 9.20
N THR A 207 -1.03 -3.11 9.56
CA THR A 207 -1.45 -4.23 8.68
C THR A 207 -2.84 -4.79 8.99
N ASN A 208 -3.38 -4.52 10.18
CA ASN A 208 -4.69 -5.01 10.61
C ASN A 208 -5.74 -3.88 10.60
N TRP A 209 -6.69 -3.99 9.67
CA TRP A 209 -7.79 -3.04 9.54
C TRP A 209 -8.63 -2.91 10.82
N ASN A 210 -9.00 -4.04 11.43
CA ASN A 210 -9.92 -4.04 12.55
C ASN A 210 -9.31 -3.35 13.78
N GLU A 211 -8.03 -3.61 14.04
CA GLU A 211 -7.29 -2.93 15.11
C GLU A 211 -7.17 -1.43 14.85
N ARG A 212 -6.77 -1.04 13.62
CA ARG A 212 -6.64 0.37 13.26
C ARG A 212 -7.97 1.12 13.32
N LEU A 213 -9.05 0.50 12.85
CA LEU A 213 -10.41 1.03 12.91
C LEU A 213 -10.89 1.20 14.34
N LYS A 214 -10.60 0.24 15.23
CA LYS A 214 -10.97 0.32 16.65
C LYS A 214 -10.30 1.53 17.30
N LEU A 215 -9.00 1.72 17.08
CA LEU A 215 -8.25 2.88 17.58
C LEU A 215 -8.81 4.20 17.05
N GLU A 216 -9.10 4.27 15.76
CA GLU A 216 -9.66 5.48 15.14
C GLU A 216 -11.08 5.78 15.63
N SER A 217 -11.88 4.74 15.82
CA SER A 217 -13.26 4.86 16.31
C SER A 217 -13.31 5.38 17.75
N MET A 218 -12.40 4.93 18.62
CA MET A 218 -12.28 5.47 19.99
C MET A 218 -11.98 6.97 19.98
N LYS A 219 -11.04 7.43 19.13
CA LYS A 219 -10.71 8.86 19.00
C LYS A 219 -11.94 9.68 18.60
N TRP A 220 -12.71 9.22 17.63
CA TRP A 220 -13.91 9.91 17.17
C TRP A 220 -15.05 9.86 18.18
N LYS A 221 -15.25 8.75 18.88
CA LYS A 221 -16.26 8.63 19.95
C LYS A 221 -15.93 9.52 21.15
N HIS A 222 -14.66 9.69 21.49
CA HIS A 222 -14.28 10.66 22.52
C HIS A 222 -14.63 12.09 22.11
N LYS A 223 -14.37 12.47 20.85
CA LYS A 223 -14.65 13.82 20.33
C LYS A 223 -16.13 14.10 20.05
N TYR A 224 -16.87 13.08 19.60
CA TYR A 224 -18.30 13.15 19.24
C TYR A 224 -19.04 11.89 19.70
N PRO A 225 -19.38 11.77 21.01
CA PRO A 225 -19.99 10.56 21.58
C PRO A 225 -21.28 10.13 20.88
N ASN A 226 -22.11 11.12 20.53
CA ASN A 226 -23.45 10.94 19.97
C ASN A 226 -23.47 10.81 18.43
N PHE A 227 -22.30 10.65 17.79
CA PHE A 227 -22.22 10.47 16.34
C PHE A 227 -22.04 9.00 15.96
N ASP A 228 -22.72 8.57 14.90
CA ASP A 228 -22.56 7.25 14.31
C ASP A 228 -21.30 7.21 13.45
N ILE A 229 -20.51 6.14 13.59
CA ILE A 229 -19.32 5.91 12.76
C ILE A 229 -19.69 4.97 11.63
N VAL A 230 -19.33 5.38 10.42
CA VAL A 230 -19.79 4.76 9.19
C VAL A 230 -18.57 4.49 8.29
N VAL A 231 -18.13 3.24 8.22
CA VAL A 231 -16.95 2.84 7.42
C VAL A 231 -17.29 2.70 5.95
N SER A 232 -16.70 3.53 5.10
CA SER A 232 -16.81 3.40 3.65
C SER A 232 -16.45 1.98 3.22
N SER A 233 -17.38 1.33 2.51
CA SER A 233 -17.20 -0.01 1.95
C SER A 233 -17.38 0.07 0.43
N SER A 234 -16.60 -0.71 -0.30
CA SER A 234 -16.75 -0.90 -1.75
C SER A 234 -18.13 -1.52 -2.10
N GLU A 235 -18.72 -2.28 -1.18
CA GLU A 235 -20.04 -2.91 -1.37
C GLU A 235 -21.20 -1.92 -1.36
N ARG A 236 -20.99 -0.67 -0.89
CA ARG A 236 -22.03 0.37 -0.95
C ARG A 236 -22.36 0.82 -2.37
N TYR A 237 -21.46 0.56 -3.31
CA TYR A 237 -21.71 0.79 -4.72
C TYR A 237 -22.23 -0.52 -5.32
N LYS A 238 -23.51 -0.83 -5.14
CA LYS A 238 -24.15 -1.86 -5.97
C LYS A 238 -24.12 -1.34 -7.42
N PRO A 239 -23.37 -1.94 -8.37
CA PRO A 239 -23.57 -1.61 -9.78
C PRO A 239 -25.04 -1.87 -10.16
N TYR A 240 -25.53 -1.19 -11.20
CA TYR A 240 -26.86 -1.51 -11.72
C TYR A 240 -26.76 -2.81 -12.52
N SER A 241 -27.56 -3.81 -12.16
CA SER A 241 -27.68 -5.03 -12.97
C SER A 241 -28.37 -4.74 -14.30
N SER A 242 -28.24 -5.65 -15.26
CA SER A 242 -28.93 -5.55 -16.55
C SER A 242 -30.45 -5.50 -16.39
N GLU A 243 -30.98 -6.22 -15.39
CA GLU A 243 -32.39 -6.25 -15.02
C GLU A 243 -32.82 -4.90 -14.42
N GLU A 244 -32.03 -4.32 -13.51
CA GLU A 244 -32.32 -2.99 -12.97
C GLU A 244 -32.31 -1.93 -14.07
N ILE A 245 -31.39 -2.01 -15.04
CA ILE A 245 -31.34 -1.08 -16.18
C ILE A 245 -32.59 -1.23 -17.06
N LYS A 246 -33.00 -2.46 -17.38
CA LYS A 246 -34.26 -2.73 -18.12
C LYS A 246 -35.47 -2.17 -17.37
N LEU A 247 -35.54 -2.37 -16.06
CA LEU A 247 -36.63 -1.87 -15.23
C LEU A 247 -36.67 -0.33 -15.21
N ILE A 248 -35.51 0.35 -15.12
CA ILE A 248 -35.45 1.81 -15.22
C ILE A 248 -36.03 2.29 -16.56
N LYS A 249 -35.65 1.66 -17.68
CA LYS A 249 -36.17 2.01 -19.02
C LYS A 249 -37.69 1.85 -19.08
N GLN A 250 -38.21 0.72 -18.62
CA GLN A 250 -39.64 0.42 -18.61
C GLN A 250 -40.43 1.41 -17.73
N MET A 251 -39.97 1.66 -16.50
CA MET A 251 -40.63 2.60 -15.59
C MET A 251 -40.63 4.03 -16.14
N LYS A 252 -39.56 4.45 -16.82
CA LYS A 252 -39.50 5.76 -17.50
C LYS A 252 -40.44 5.86 -18.70
N GLN A 253 -40.58 4.80 -19.49
CA GLN A 253 -41.55 4.72 -20.59
C GLN A 253 -42.99 4.82 -20.06
N ASN A 254 -43.26 4.25 -18.89
CA ASN A 254 -44.55 4.33 -18.20
C ASN A 254 -44.78 5.67 -17.47
N GLY A 255 -43.95 6.68 -17.71
CA GLY A 255 -44.13 8.02 -17.13
C GLY A 255 -43.74 8.17 -15.66
N MET A 256 -43.14 7.15 -15.02
CA MET A 256 -42.76 7.24 -13.61
C MET A 256 -41.65 8.28 -13.37
N SER A 257 -41.76 8.95 -12.24
CA SER A 257 -40.79 9.92 -11.75
C SER A 257 -39.52 9.22 -11.24
N ILE A 258 -38.40 9.96 -11.23
CA ILE A 258 -37.14 9.47 -10.69
C ILE A 258 -37.25 9.07 -9.21
N LYS A 259 -38.14 9.73 -8.45
CA LYS A 259 -38.38 9.42 -7.04
C LYS A 259 -39.05 8.06 -6.87
N GLU A 260 -40.03 7.73 -7.70
CA GLU A 260 -40.71 6.43 -7.68
C GLU A 260 -39.77 5.30 -8.09
N ILE A 261 -38.96 5.52 -9.13
CA ILE A 261 -37.97 4.55 -9.59
C ILE A 261 -36.91 4.30 -8.51
N ALA A 262 -36.44 5.36 -7.84
CA ALA A 262 -35.50 5.25 -6.72
C ALA A 262 -36.08 4.43 -5.56
N SER A 263 -37.36 4.64 -5.25
CA SER A 263 -38.06 3.87 -4.22
C SER A 263 -38.18 2.39 -4.60
N ALA A 264 -38.62 2.09 -5.83
CA ALA A 264 -38.81 0.72 -6.31
C ALA A 264 -37.51 -0.10 -6.35
N LEU A 265 -36.41 0.52 -6.77
CA LEU A 265 -35.09 -0.12 -6.84
C LEU A 265 -34.31 -0.06 -5.52
N GLN A 266 -34.88 0.55 -4.48
CA GLN A 266 -34.19 0.84 -3.22
C GLN A 266 -32.84 1.55 -3.43
N ARG A 267 -32.80 2.46 -4.41
CA ARG A 267 -31.63 3.27 -4.78
C ARG A 267 -31.79 4.70 -4.30
N SER A 268 -30.68 5.43 -4.20
CA SER A 268 -30.76 6.87 -3.94
C SER A 268 -31.26 7.61 -5.18
N TYR A 269 -32.03 8.68 -4.95
CA TYR A 269 -32.53 9.57 -6.02
C TYR A 269 -31.42 9.96 -7.02
N TRP A 270 -30.29 10.45 -6.50
CA TRP A 270 -29.15 10.86 -7.34
C TRP A 270 -28.54 9.71 -8.13
N SER A 271 -28.52 8.49 -7.57
CA SER A 271 -28.04 7.32 -8.30
C SER A 271 -28.89 7.04 -9.54
N ILE A 272 -30.21 7.15 -9.44
CA ILE A 272 -31.12 7.01 -10.59
C ILE A 272 -31.00 8.19 -11.55
N VAL A 273 -30.87 9.44 -11.07
CA VAL A 273 -30.62 10.60 -11.93
C VAL A 273 -29.39 10.38 -12.82
N TYR A 274 -28.26 9.98 -12.22
CA TYR A 274 -27.03 9.75 -12.96
C TYR A 274 -27.15 8.57 -13.92
N LYS A 275 -27.71 7.45 -13.47
CA LYS A 275 -27.86 6.26 -14.31
C LYS A 275 -28.83 6.51 -15.48
N TRP A 276 -29.91 7.26 -15.27
CA TRP A 276 -30.84 7.62 -16.35
C TRP A 276 -30.17 8.50 -17.41
N ARG A 277 -29.40 9.52 -16.99
CA ARG A 277 -28.62 10.35 -17.91
C ARG A 277 -27.60 9.53 -18.72
N GLU A 278 -27.01 8.53 -18.09
CA GLU A 278 -26.07 7.61 -18.75
C GLU A 278 -26.80 6.74 -19.79
N ILE A 279 -27.92 6.12 -19.42
CA ILE A 279 -28.76 5.32 -20.34
C ILE A 279 -29.15 6.14 -21.58
N GLN A 280 -29.61 7.38 -21.37
CA GLN A 280 -30.01 8.28 -22.46
C GLN A 280 -28.86 8.66 -23.42
N ARG A 281 -27.60 8.55 -23.00
CA ARG A 281 -26.43 8.84 -23.86
C ARG A 281 -26.01 7.67 -24.73
N TYR A 282 -26.32 6.44 -24.31
CA TYR A 282 -25.93 5.22 -25.02
C TYR A 282 -27.06 4.64 -25.90
N ASP A 283 -28.28 5.18 -25.78
CA ASP A 283 -29.44 4.85 -26.63
C ASP A 283 -29.64 5.89 -27.77
N ILE A 284 -28.59 6.66 -28.14
CA ILE A 284 -28.53 7.53 -29.34
C ILE A 284 -27.56 6.91 -30.34
#